data_AF-A0A1B6ITH0-F1
#
_entry.id   AF-A0A1B6ITH0-F1
#
_cell.length_a   1.000
_cell.length_b   1.000
_cell.length_c   1.000
_cell.angle_alpha   90.00
_cell.angle_beta   90.00
_cell.angle_gamma   90.00
#
_symmetry.space_group_name_H-M   'P 1'
#
loop_
_entity.id
_entity.type
_entity.pdbx_description
1 polymer ?
#
loop_
_entity_poly.entity_id
_entity_poly.type
_entity_poly.pdbx_seq_one_letter_code
_entity_poly.pdbx_strand_id
1 'polypeptide(L)'
;VRCTVCPKFEMCLQCFSNGAEIGSHRNDHPYQFVDSVALDVFKDRSGWSALEEINLLNAIEHYSYGNWKDIAQHIGTRNADEAKEEYVNRFLEGSIGQVTWPAVSHCRPVLRDLVEPDDGPLAPNIVSTLPPLDIRTQEAQQLDYYPLRDDFEIEYDNSAETLVSSLTLVNGEDDDLDIALKLTQVDMYTQRLRERE
;
A
#
# COMPACT_ATOMS: atom_id res chain seq x y z
N VAL A 1 2.21 -38.00 -10.35
CA VAL A 1 3.03 -38.45 -11.50
C VAL A 1 2.37 -37.94 -12.77
N ARG A 2 3.12 -37.23 -13.62
CA ARG A 2 2.61 -36.66 -14.86
C ARG A 2 3.08 -37.48 -16.05
N CYS A 3 2.18 -37.89 -16.93
CA CYS A 3 2.55 -38.55 -18.19
C CYS A 3 3.04 -37.51 -19.21
N THR A 4 4.12 -37.79 -19.94
CA THR A 4 4.68 -36.86 -20.93
C THR A 4 4.08 -37.02 -22.33
N VAL A 5 3.36 -38.11 -22.58
CA VAL A 5 2.68 -38.40 -23.87
C VAL A 5 1.23 -37.93 -23.86
N CYS A 6 0.53 -38.16 -22.74
CA CYS A 6 -0.89 -37.85 -22.63
C CYS A 6 -1.10 -36.37 -22.26
N PRO A 7 -1.96 -35.63 -22.98
CA PRO A 7 -2.21 -34.22 -22.68
C PRO A 7 -2.88 -34.07 -21.31
N LYS A 8 -2.23 -33.32 -20.41
CA LYS A 8 -2.73 -32.98 -19.06
C LYS A 8 -3.17 -34.19 -18.24
N PHE A 9 -2.47 -35.32 -18.37
CA PHE A 9 -2.77 -36.51 -17.57
C PHE A 9 -1.85 -36.61 -16.35
N GLU A 10 -2.46 -36.55 -15.17
CA GLU A 10 -1.81 -36.73 -13.89
C GLU A 10 -2.48 -37.86 -13.11
N MET A 11 -1.66 -38.69 -12.47
CA MET A 11 -2.13 -39.76 -11.61
C MET A 11 -1.41 -39.74 -10.27
N CYS A 12 -2.08 -40.22 -9.22
CA CYS A 12 -1.47 -40.37 -7.90
C CYS A 12 -0.43 -41.51 -7.90
N LEU A 13 0.48 -41.50 -6.91
CA LEU A 13 1.54 -42.51 -6.78
C LEU A 13 0.98 -43.93 -6.68
N GLN A 14 -0.16 -44.11 -6.01
CA GLN A 14 -0.75 -45.43 -5.81
C GLN A 14 -1.33 -46.02 -7.10
N CYS A 15 -1.99 -45.21 -7.93
CA CYS A 15 -2.46 -45.64 -9.25
C CYS A 15 -1.30 -45.93 -10.21
N PHE A 16 -0.21 -45.16 -10.11
CA PHE A 16 1.00 -45.40 -10.87
C PHE A 16 1.66 -46.73 -10.51
N SER A 17 1.83 -47.01 -9.22
CA SER A 17 2.40 -48.28 -8.73
C SER A 17 1.57 -49.50 -9.10
N ASN A 18 0.24 -49.35 -9.23
CA ASN A 18 -0.65 -50.42 -9.67
C ASN A 18 -0.74 -50.57 -11.20
N GLY A 19 -0.01 -49.74 -11.96
CA GLY A 19 -0.01 -49.80 -13.43
C GLY A 19 -1.36 -49.46 -14.05
N ALA A 20 -2.14 -48.56 -13.44
CA ALA A 20 -3.48 -48.22 -13.89
C ALA A 20 -3.47 -47.53 -15.27
N GLU A 21 -4.20 -48.10 -16.22
CA GLU A 21 -4.40 -47.52 -17.56
C GLU A 21 -5.78 -46.85 -17.61
N ILE A 22 -5.84 -45.59 -18.05
CA ILE A 22 -7.08 -44.79 -18.07
C ILE A 22 -7.20 -44.09 -19.43
N GLY A 23 -8.26 -44.42 -20.18
CA GLY A 23 -8.52 -43.81 -21.48
C GLY A 23 -7.39 -44.08 -22.48
N SER A 24 -6.77 -43.02 -22.99
CA SER A 24 -5.62 -43.11 -23.92
C SER A 24 -4.26 -43.25 -23.21
N HIS A 25 -4.24 -43.30 -21.89
CA HIS A 25 -3.00 -43.46 -21.12
C HIS A 25 -2.67 -44.94 -20.94
N ARG A 26 -1.40 -45.30 -21.19
CA ARG A 26 -0.83 -46.62 -20.97
C ARG A 26 0.27 -46.58 -19.93
N ASN A 27 0.46 -47.68 -19.21
CA ASN A 27 1.41 -47.78 -18.11
C ASN A 27 2.89 -47.79 -18.56
N ASP A 28 3.15 -47.96 -19.86
CA ASP A 28 4.46 -47.92 -20.50
C ASP A 28 4.85 -46.51 -20.97
N HIS A 29 3.95 -45.53 -20.87
CA HIS A 29 4.25 -44.17 -21.29
C HIS A 29 5.34 -43.54 -20.39
N PRO A 30 6.27 -42.78 -20.97
CA PRO A 30 7.22 -42.00 -20.20
C PRO A 30 6.50 -41.01 -19.28
N TYR A 31 7.07 -40.82 -18.10
CA TYR A 31 6.47 -40.04 -17.02
C TYR A 31 7.51 -39.15 -16.35
N GLN A 32 7.01 -38.13 -15.66
CA GLN A 32 7.78 -37.19 -14.86
C GLN A 32 7.19 -37.11 -13.46
N PHE A 33 8.05 -37.19 -12.44
CA PHE A 33 7.65 -36.81 -11.09
C PHE A 33 7.59 -35.29 -11.01
N VAL A 34 6.39 -34.80 -10.73
CA VAL A 34 6.19 -33.41 -10.35
C VAL A 34 6.22 -33.42 -8.84
N ASP A 35 7.32 -32.94 -8.28
CA ASP A 35 7.46 -32.83 -6.84
C ASP A 35 6.64 -31.64 -6.35
N SER A 36 5.79 -31.86 -5.35
CA SER A 36 5.06 -30.80 -4.68
C SER A 36 6.00 -30.13 -3.68
N VAL A 37 6.90 -29.31 -4.22
CA VAL A 37 7.68 -28.23 -3.57
C VAL A 37 7.83 -28.40 -2.05
N ALA A 38 8.60 -29.40 -1.64
CA ALA A 38 9.12 -29.53 -0.27
C ALA A 38 10.65 -29.41 -0.27
N LEU A 39 11.18 -28.57 -1.15
CA LEU A 39 12.60 -28.20 -1.16
C LEU A 39 12.72 -26.86 -0.44
N ASP A 40 13.56 -26.78 0.58
CA ASP A 40 13.93 -25.50 1.18
C ASP A 40 14.72 -24.70 0.14
N VAL A 41 14.13 -23.61 -0.38
CA VAL A 41 14.77 -22.74 -1.37
C VAL A 41 16.01 -22.08 -0.77
N PHE A 42 16.00 -21.84 0.53
CA PHE A 42 17.15 -21.33 1.27
C PHE A 42 17.67 -22.39 2.22
N LYS A 43 18.96 -22.73 2.13
CA LYS A 43 19.66 -23.72 2.99
C LYS A 43 19.90 -23.23 4.43
N ASP A 44 19.13 -22.24 4.84
CA ASP A 44 19.23 -21.51 6.08
C ASP A 44 18.40 -22.21 7.17
N ARG A 45 18.80 -22.06 8.43
CA ARG A 45 18.14 -22.64 9.60
C ARG A 45 16.81 -21.96 9.95
N SER A 46 16.25 -21.12 9.08
CA SER A 46 14.96 -20.47 9.33
C SER A 46 13.81 -21.48 9.36
N GLY A 47 14.01 -22.68 8.80
CA GLY A 47 13.02 -23.76 8.84
C GLY A 47 11.72 -23.41 8.10
N TRP A 48 11.78 -22.43 7.20
CA TRP A 48 10.71 -22.06 6.29
C TRP A 48 10.78 -22.95 5.06
N SER A 49 9.65 -23.59 4.74
CA SER A 49 9.53 -24.30 3.47
C SER A 49 9.37 -23.31 2.33
N ALA A 50 9.83 -23.66 1.13
CA ALA A 50 9.65 -22.81 -0.05
C ALA A 50 8.19 -22.47 -0.35
N LEU A 51 7.26 -23.35 0.02
CA LEU A 51 5.83 -23.08 -0.12
C LEU A 51 5.37 -21.96 0.83
N GLU A 52 5.85 -21.96 2.07
CA GLU A 52 5.56 -20.89 3.03
C GLU A 52 6.13 -19.55 2.57
N GLU A 53 7.32 -19.54 1.98
CA GLU A 53 7.94 -18.32 1.46
C GLU A 53 7.20 -17.77 0.23
N ILE A 54 6.75 -18.65 -0.67
CA ILE A 54 5.90 -18.25 -1.80
C ILE A 54 4.57 -17.69 -1.28
N ASN A 55 3.96 -18.33 -0.29
CA ASN A 55 2.72 -17.85 0.32
C ASN A 55 2.92 -16.50 1.03
N LEU A 56 4.05 -16.28 1.68
CA LEU A 56 4.41 -14.99 2.28
C LEU A 56 4.46 -13.89 1.21
N LEU A 57 5.15 -14.13 0.09
CA LEU A 57 5.23 -13.16 -1.00
C LEU A 57 3.87 -12.89 -1.64
N ASN A 58 3.08 -13.92 -1.91
CA ASN A 58 1.72 -13.78 -2.44
C ASN A 58 0.84 -12.97 -1.48
N ALA A 59 0.93 -13.22 -0.17
CA ALA A 59 0.16 -12.49 0.82
C ALA A 59 0.57 -11.01 0.88
N ILE A 60 1.87 -10.70 0.79
CA ILE A 60 2.35 -9.31 0.76
C ILE A 60 1.86 -8.58 -0.49
N GLU A 61 1.80 -9.27 -1.64
CA GLU A 61 1.22 -8.70 -2.87
C GLU A 61 -0.27 -8.34 -2.68
N HIS A 62 -1.05 -9.18 -2.01
CA HIS A 62 -2.49 -8.99 -1.84
C HIS A 62 -2.86 -8.00 -0.72
N TYR A 63 -2.15 -8.05 0.41
CA TYR A 63 -2.50 -7.29 1.62
C TYR A 63 -1.62 -6.07 1.86
N SER A 64 -0.59 -5.87 1.03
CA SER A 64 0.43 -4.81 1.14
C SER A 64 1.30 -4.88 2.40
N TYR A 65 2.46 -4.23 2.35
CA TYR A 65 3.41 -4.21 3.46
C TYR A 65 2.83 -3.48 4.68
N GLY A 66 2.91 -4.11 5.86
CA GLY A 66 2.42 -3.55 7.13
C GLY A 66 1.21 -4.27 7.71
N ASN A 67 0.42 -4.96 6.88
CA ASN A 67 -0.74 -5.73 7.34
C ASN A 67 -0.38 -7.18 7.74
N TRP A 68 0.56 -7.32 8.68
CA TRP A 68 1.14 -8.61 9.07
C TRP A 68 0.15 -9.60 9.68
N LYS A 69 -0.97 -9.11 10.24
CA LYS A 69 -2.02 -9.96 10.82
C LYS A 69 -2.73 -10.77 9.74
N ASP A 70 -3.16 -10.11 8.67
CA ASP A 70 -3.85 -10.76 7.55
C ASP A 70 -2.87 -11.61 6.72
N ILE A 71 -1.62 -11.16 6.59
CA ILE A 71 -0.55 -11.93 5.95
C ILE A 71 -0.31 -13.26 6.68
N ALA A 72 -0.18 -13.23 8.01
CA ALA A 72 -0.01 -14.45 8.81
C ALA A 72 -1.22 -15.40 8.69
N GLN A 73 -2.43 -14.86 8.67
CA GLN A 73 -3.64 -15.65 8.46
C GLN A 73 -3.65 -16.34 7.08
N HIS A 74 -3.13 -15.66 6.05
CA HIS A 74 -3.03 -16.23 4.70
C HIS A 74 -2.00 -17.37 4.62
N ILE A 75 -0.88 -17.24 5.33
CA ILE A 75 0.15 -18.29 5.43
C ILE A 75 -0.37 -19.48 6.25
N GLY A 76 -1.10 -19.21 7.35
CA GLY A 76 -1.77 -20.20 8.20
C GLY A 76 -0.85 -21.01 9.11
N THR A 77 0.45 -21.08 8.82
CA THR A 77 1.44 -21.87 9.59
C THR A 77 2.34 -21.04 10.52
N ARG A 78 2.39 -19.71 10.35
CA ARG A 78 3.32 -18.80 11.04
C ARG A 78 2.62 -17.59 11.64
N ASN A 79 3.29 -16.96 12.61
CA ASN A 79 2.79 -15.75 13.26
C ASN A 79 3.15 -14.47 12.49
N ALA A 80 2.43 -13.37 12.79
CA ALA A 80 2.65 -12.06 12.17
C ALA A 80 4.07 -11.52 12.37
N ASP A 81 4.62 -11.68 13.57
CA ASP A 81 5.98 -11.23 13.88
C ASP A 81 7.04 -12.07 13.16
N GLU A 82 6.86 -13.39 13.09
CA GLU A 82 7.76 -14.29 12.35
C GLU A 82 7.74 -14.01 10.84
N ALA A 83 6.55 -13.81 10.28
CA ALA A 83 6.38 -13.46 8.86
C ALA A 83 7.04 -12.12 8.52
N LYS A 84 6.94 -11.14 9.42
CA LYS A 84 7.62 -9.85 9.29
C LYS A 84 9.12 -10.01 9.36
N GLU A 85 9.64 -10.71 10.37
CA GLU A 85 11.08 -10.89 10.55
C GLU A 85 11.71 -11.63 9.38
N GLU A 86 11.08 -12.71 8.89
CA GLU A 86 11.58 -13.45 7.72
C GLU A 86 11.61 -12.54 6.48
N TYR A 87 10.54 -11.76 6.25
CA TYR A 87 10.50 -10.85 5.11
C TYR A 87 11.60 -9.79 5.17
N VAL A 88 11.76 -9.14 6.32
CA VAL A 88 12.78 -8.10 6.53
C VAL A 88 14.18 -8.69 6.40
N ASN A 89 14.48 -9.76 7.14
CA ASN A 89 15.81 -10.35 7.18
C ASN A 89 16.23 -10.95 5.84
N ARG A 90 15.30 -11.47 5.03
CA ARG A 90 15.63 -12.11 3.74
C ARG A 90 15.58 -11.13 2.57
N PHE A 91 14.51 -10.33 2.46
CA PHE A 91 14.24 -9.51 1.28
C PHE A 91 14.70 -8.06 1.41
N LEU A 92 14.77 -7.50 2.63
CA LEU A 92 15.21 -6.11 2.83
C LEU A 92 16.68 -6.04 3.28
N GLU A 93 17.03 -6.78 4.33
CA GLU A 93 18.37 -6.74 4.94
C GLU A 93 19.29 -7.87 4.43
N GLY A 94 18.67 -8.90 3.87
CA GLY A 94 19.36 -10.07 3.33
C GLY A 94 20.06 -9.81 2.01
N SER A 95 20.62 -10.87 1.43
CA SER A 95 21.38 -10.79 0.18
C SER A 95 20.56 -10.24 -0.99
N ILE A 96 19.25 -10.50 -1.03
CA ILE A 96 18.35 -9.97 -2.06
C ILE A 96 18.27 -8.45 -1.90
N GLY A 97 17.94 -7.97 -0.71
CA GLY A 97 17.80 -6.54 -0.44
C GLY A 97 19.09 -5.77 -0.66
N GLN A 98 20.23 -6.31 -0.23
CA GLN A 98 21.53 -5.68 -0.47
C GLN A 98 21.89 -5.52 -1.95
N VAL A 99 21.35 -6.36 -2.84
CA VAL A 99 21.60 -6.28 -4.29
C VAL A 99 20.53 -5.45 -5.00
N THR A 100 19.28 -5.45 -4.54
CA THR A 100 18.16 -4.74 -5.18
C THR A 100 17.95 -3.32 -4.67
N TRP A 101 18.22 -3.04 -3.39
CA TRP A 101 18.10 -1.71 -2.77
C TRP A 101 19.30 -0.75 -2.81
N PRO A 102 20.54 -1.09 -3.23
CA PRO A 102 21.67 -0.16 -3.11
C PRO A 102 21.52 1.06 -4.02
N ALA A 103 20.74 0.97 -5.11
CA ALA A 103 20.40 2.12 -5.95
C ALA A 103 19.40 3.07 -5.24
N VAL A 104 18.55 2.56 -4.35
CA VAL A 104 17.48 3.31 -3.68
C VAL A 104 17.94 3.89 -2.35
N SER A 105 18.90 3.28 -1.66
CA SER A 105 19.47 3.82 -0.42
C SER A 105 20.21 5.16 -0.63
N HIS A 106 20.69 5.43 -1.85
CA HIS A 106 21.17 6.76 -2.27
C HIS A 106 20.07 7.70 -2.77
N CYS A 107 18.88 7.17 -3.07
CA CYS A 107 17.68 7.93 -3.42
C CYS A 107 16.75 8.04 -2.21
N ARG A 108 17.26 8.44 -1.04
CA ARG A 108 16.37 8.92 0.01
C ARG A 108 15.79 10.25 -0.50
N PRO A 109 14.49 10.33 -0.82
CA PRO A 109 13.92 11.61 -1.24
C PRO A 109 14.16 12.58 -0.09
N VAL A 110 14.88 13.66 -0.38
CA VAL A 110 14.90 14.82 0.50
C VAL A 110 13.51 15.42 0.36
N LEU A 111 12.61 14.98 1.24
CA LEU A 111 11.30 15.61 1.39
C LEU A 111 11.59 17.00 1.93
N ARG A 112 11.70 17.95 1.02
CA ARG A 112 11.73 19.37 1.37
C ARG A 112 10.30 19.70 1.78
N ASP A 113 10.14 20.05 3.05
CA ASP A 113 8.91 20.67 3.50
C ASP A 113 8.70 21.94 2.65
N LEU A 114 7.62 21.93 1.86
CA LEU A 114 7.25 23.05 1.00
C LEU A 114 6.35 24.03 1.73
N VAL A 115 5.97 23.73 2.98
CA VAL A 115 5.26 24.67 3.84
C VAL A 115 6.27 25.75 4.22
N GLU A 116 6.02 26.99 3.77
CA GLU A 116 6.75 28.13 4.31
C GLU A 116 6.52 28.18 5.82
N PRO A 117 7.53 28.48 6.65
CA PRO A 117 7.33 28.59 8.09
C PRO A 117 6.29 29.67 8.35
N ASP A 118 5.09 29.23 8.73
CA ASP A 118 4.06 30.11 9.25
C ASP A 118 4.54 30.58 10.62
N ASP A 119 4.96 31.84 10.71
CA ASP A 119 5.28 32.53 11.97
C ASP A 119 4.05 33.30 12.50
N GLY A 120 2.86 33.00 11.96
CA GLY A 120 1.59 33.56 12.40
C GLY A 120 1.22 33.16 13.83
N PRO A 121 0.23 33.84 14.43
CA PRO A 121 -0.22 33.57 15.80
C PRO A 121 -0.79 32.14 15.99
N LEU A 122 -1.13 31.45 14.89
CA LEU A 122 -1.63 30.07 14.85
C LEU A 122 -0.63 29.08 14.24
N ALA A 123 0.65 29.46 14.14
CA ALA A 123 1.70 28.58 13.68
C ALA A 123 1.65 27.22 14.40
N PRO A 124 1.84 26.07 13.72
CA PRO A 124 1.82 24.75 14.35
C PRO A 124 2.80 24.65 15.53
N ASN A 125 3.91 25.39 15.44
CA ASN A 125 4.96 25.47 16.44
C ASN A 125 4.50 26.15 17.75
N ILE A 126 3.50 27.03 17.65
CA ILE A 126 2.90 27.80 18.75
C ILE A 126 1.65 27.08 19.26
N VAL A 127 0.77 26.64 18.36
CA VAL A 127 -0.49 25.93 18.68
C VAL A 127 -0.24 24.56 19.31
N SER A 128 0.82 23.84 18.91
CA SER A 128 1.21 22.56 19.54
C SER A 128 1.59 22.68 21.02
N THR A 129 1.81 23.90 21.52
CA THR A 129 2.08 24.16 22.94
C THR A 129 0.85 24.51 23.74
N LEU A 130 -0.29 24.77 23.08
CA LEU A 130 -1.54 25.07 23.76
C LEU A 130 -2.09 23.78 24.40
N PRO A 131 -2.58 23.85 25.65
CA PRO A 131 -3.27 22.72 26.24
C PRO A 131 -4.51 22.39 25.39
N PRO A 132 -4.81 21.09 25.19
CA PRO A 132 -5.98 20.68 24.41
C PRO A 132 -7.25 21.31 25.01
N LEU A 133 -8.15 21.76 24.15
CA LEU A 133 -9.42 22.33 24.57
C LEU A 133 -10.18 21.33 25.45
N ASP A 134 -10.70 21.79 26.60
CA ASP A 134 -11.53 20.99 27.50
C ASP A 134 -12.93 20.84 26.91
N ILE A 135 -13.03 20.01 25.87
CA ILE A 135 -14.27 19.69 25.16
C ILE A 135 -14.66 18.23 25.42
N ARG A 136 -15.93 17.99 25.77
CA ARG A 136 -16.44 16.62 25.94
C ARG A 136 -16.60 15.96 24.59
N THR A 137 -16.44 14.62 24.52
CA THR A 137 -16.61 13.86 23.27
C THR A 137 -17.96 14.11 22.60
N GLN A 138 -19.03 14.27 23.38
CA GLN A 138 -20.37 14.55 22.85
C GLN A 138 -20.49 15.97 22.26
N GLU A 139 -19.80 16.95 22.84
CA GLU A 139 -19.78 18.33 22.35
C GLU A 139 -18.93 18.45 21.08
N ALA A 140 -17.78 17.76 21.06
CA ALA A 140 -16.91 17.68 19.88
C ALA A 140 -17.66 17.09 18.67
N GLN A 141 -18.45 16.02 18.90
CA GLN A 141 -19.30 15.44 17.86
C GLN A 141 -20.43 16.35 17.38
N GLN A 142 -20.94 17.26 18.21
CA GLN A 142 -21.98 18.21 17.80
C GLN A 142 -21.40 19.38 16.98
N LEU A 143 -20.11 19.66 17.16
CA LEU A 143 -19.38 20.70 16.44
C LEU A 143 -18.60 20.15 15.25
N ASP A 144 -18.67 18.84 14.98
CA ASP A 144 -17.81 18.12 14.04
C ASP A 144 -16.33 18.45 14.23
N TYR A 145 -15.90 18.59 15.48
CA TYR A 145 -14.55 18.97 15.87
C TYR A 145 -13.72 17.73 16.23
N TYR A 146 -12.48 17.67 15.76
CA TYR A 146 -11.51 16.59 15.97
C TYR A 146 -10.42 17.00 16.98
N PRO A 147 -10.57 16.65 18.28
CA PRO A 147 -9.71 17.20 19.34
C PRO A 147 -8.24 16.80 19.27
N LEU A 148 -7.91 15.65 18.66
CA LEU A 148 -6.52 15.19 18.51
C LEU A 148 -5.77 15.86 17.35
N ARG A 149 -6.51 16.50 16.44
CA ARG A 149 -5.97 17.24 15.30
C ARG A 149 -6.11 18.75 15.44
N ASP A 150 -6.87 19.20 16.45
CA ASP A 150 -7.24 20.60 16.65
C ASP A 150 -7.91 21.20 15.39
N ASP A 151 -8.83 20.42 14.79
CA ASP A 151 -9.35 20.67 13.44
C ASP A 151 -10.85 20.36 13.35
N PHE A 152 -11.59 21.06 12.49
CA PHE A 152 -13.02 20.80 12.25
C PHE A 152 -13.20 19.96 10.98
N GLU A 153 -14.27 19.17 10.91
CA GLU A 153 -14.60 18.41 9.68
C GLU A 153 -14.98 19.34 8.53
N ILE A 154 -15.58 20.48 8.85
CA ILE A 154 -16.03 21.48 7.88
C ILE A 154 -15.43 22.83 8.26
N GLU A 155 -14.62 23.37 7.36
CA GLU A 155 -14.03 24.70 7.52
C GLU A 155 -15.08 25.81 7.41
N TYR A 156 -14.81 26.94 8.05
CA TYR A 156 -15.64 28.13 7.93
C TYR A 156 -15.69 28.61 6.46
N ASP A 157 -16.91 28.76 5.93
CA ASP A 157 -17.19 29.05 4.52
C ASP A 157 -16.53 28.06 3.53
N ASN A 158 -16.58 26.76 3.78
CA ASN A 158 -16.14 25.68 2.85
C ASN A 158 -16.74 25.76 1.42
N SER A 159 -17.63 26.72 1.15
CA SER A 159 -18.19 26.98 -0.17
C SER A 159 -17.30 27.85 -1.06
N ALA A 160 -16.30 28.57 -0.52
CA ALA A 160 -15.53 29.53 -1.29
C ALA A 160 -14.70 28.88 -2.42
N GLU A 161 -14.23 27.65 -2.20
CA GLU A 161 -13.51 26.82 -3.18
C GLU A 161 -14.36 26.57 -4.44
N THR A 162 -15.69 26.63 -4.32
CA THR A 162 -16.62 26.53 -5.45
C THR A 162 -16.39 27.64 -6.49
N LEU A 163 -15.92 28.82 -6.07
CA LEU A 163 -15.63 29.94 -6.98
C LEU A 163 -14.47 29.63 -7.94
N VAL A 164 -13.53 28.78 -7.50
CA VAL A 164 -12.33 28.42 -8.25
C VAL A 164 -12.35 26.99 -8.79
N SER A 165 -13.30 26.15 -8.36
CA SER A 165 -13.36 24.72 -8.71
C SER A 165 -13.58 24.45 -10.20
N SER A 166 -14.19 25.39 -10.93
CA SER A 166 -14.45 25.30 -12.37
C SER A 166 -13.45 26.06 -13.23
N LEU A 167 -12.43 26.69 -12.63
CA LEU A 167 -11.41 27.42 -13.36
C LEU A 167 -10.52 26.44 -14.13
N THR A 168 -10.64 26.46 -15.45
CA THR A 168 -9.75 25.74 -16.36
C THR A 168 -8.75 26.72 -16.98
N LEU A 169 -7.46 26.42 -16.88
CA LEU A 169 -6.40 27.20 -17.54
C LEU A 169 -6.02 26.47 -18.83
N VAL A 170 -6.58 26.90 -19.96
CA VAL A 170 -6.26 26.32 -21.27
C VAL A 170 -5.19 27.18 -21.91
N ASN A 171 -3.95 26.69 -21.89
CA ASN A 171 -2.81 27.44 -22.42
C ASN A 171 -2.99 27.70 -23.93
N GLY A 172 -3.17 28.97 -24.29
CA GLY A 172 -3.17 29.44 -25.68
C GLY A 172 -4.54 29.61 -26.34
N GLU A 173 -5.65 29.36 -25.62
CA GLU A 173 -7.02 29.54 -26.15
C GLU A 173 -7.86 30.59 -25.40
N ASP A 174 -7.36 31.14 -24.29
CA ASP A 174 -8.08 32.16 -23.52
C ASP A 174 -7.92 33.55 -24.16
N ASP A 175 -9.04 34.19 -24.51
CA ASP A 175 -9.05 35.58 -24.93
C ASP A 175 -8.88 36.52 -23.71
N ASP A 176 -8.51 37.79 -23.94
CA ASP A 176 -8.33 38.80 -22.87
C ASP A 176 -9.56 38.92 -21.94
N LEU A 177 -10.76 38.71 -22.48
CA LEU A 177 -12.01 38.72 -21.72
C LEU A 177 -12.13 37.51 -20.79
N ASP A 178 -11.73 36.33 -21.26
CA ASP A 178 -11.74 35.10 -20.46
C ASP A 178 -10.72 35.19 -19.33
N ILE A 179 -9.54 35.72 -19.62
CA ILE A 179 -8.51 35.99 -18.61
C ILE A 179 -9.03 36.96 -17.54
N ALA A 180 -9.66 38.07 -17.95
CA ALA A 180 -10.24 39.03 -17.03
C ALA A 180 -11.34 38.41 -16.15
N LEU A 181 -12.23 37.59 -16.73
CA LEU A 181 -13.28 36.91 -15.97
C LEU A 181 -12.69 35.94 -14.93
N LYS A 182 -11.69 35.14 -15.31
CA LYS A 182 -11.01 34.21 -14.41
C LYS A 182 -10.30 34.95 -13.27
N LEU A 183 -9.63 36.07 -13.57
CA LEU A 183 -9.02 36.93 -12.55
C LEU A 183 -10.06 37.48 -11.56
N THR A 184 -11.23 37.92 -12.03
CA THR A 184 -12.29 38.38 -11.13
C THR A 184 -12.82 37.27 -10.22
N GLN A 185 -12.90 36.03 -10.71
CA GLN A 185 -13.28 34.88 -9.88
C GLN A 185 -12.24 34.58 -8.80
N VAL A 186 -10.96 34.66 -9.15
CA VAL A 186 -9.85 34.51 -8.18
C VAL A 186 -9.84 35.65 -7.16
N ASP A 187 -10.13 36.89 -7.57
CA ASP A 187 -10.24 38.02 -6.65
C ASP A 187 -11.39 37.85 -5.66
N MET A 188 -12.57 37.39 -6.13
CA MET A 188 -13.70 37.07 -5.26
C MET A 188 -13.35 35.97 -4.25
N TYR A 189 -12.63 34.93 -4.68
CA TYR A 189 -12.15 33.88 -3.79
C TYR A 189 -11.16 34.42 -2.75
N THR A 190 -10.20 35.23 -3.17
CA THR A 190 -9.18 35.83 -2.29
C THR A 190 -9.83 36.76 -1.26
N GLN A 191 -10.87 37.50 -1.64
CA GLN A 191 -11.65 38.30 -0.71
C GLN A 191 -12.36 37.44 0.34
N ARG A 192 -12.97 36.33 -0.05
CA ARG A 192 -13.58 35.37 0.89
C ARG A 192 -12.55 34.73 1.81
N LEU A 193 -11.36 34.40 1.29
CA LEU A 193 -10.29 33.81 2.08
C LEU A 193 -9.81 34.78 3.19
N ARG A 194 -9.73 36.08 2.90
CA ARG A 194 -9.40 37.11 3.91
C ARG A 194 -10.45 37.27 5.01
N GLU A 195 -11.69 36.85 4.78
CA GLU A 195 -12.72 36.84 5.82
C GLU A 195 -12.64 35.59 6.71
N ARG A 196 -11.85 34.58 6.32
CA ARG A 196 -11.60 33.37 7.11
C ARG A 196 -10.43 33.51 8.10
N GLU A 197 -9.48 34.41 7.81
CA GLU A 197 -8.32 34.74 8.66
C GLU A 197 -8.66 35.77 9.75
#